data_AF-A0QTI9-F1
#
_entry.id   AF-A0QTI9-F1
#
_cell.length_a   1.000
_cell.length_b   1.000
_cell.length_c   1.000
_cell.angle_alpha   90.00
_cell.angle_beta   90.00
_cell.angle_gamma   90.00
#
_symmetry.space_group_name_H-M   'P 1'
#
loop_
_entity.id
_entity.type
_entity.pdbx_description
1 polymer ?
#
loop_
_entity_poly.entity_id
_entity_poly.type
_entity_poly.pdbx_seq_one_letter_code
_entity_poly.pdbx_strand_id
1 'polypeptide(L)'
;MPESLVLQKLLTGAVASAIVEDGLDQVGGYVTSAAEIARLTPAELLAAYGIDGDPEFVDVVRFHPPSLATFSTPSSDERPWQTFPNGFLLGESLARVWHMSRTRYPWGSEYWRIRSDGQQARLSHYGGAARGWVRAQRWQPPSPIVGTLAKWRGNEFLADVSGADVQLTAIADAAPPGFEQVRQGAWSAVVPLSECVVFERVFTADLDGIPVRLLRHGGGRAHLSLLSGDPSAAERVGASLIEPAVYEVVVDARLLKDVKGVENQLAPQN
;
A
#
# COMPACT_ATOMS: atom_id res chain seq x y z
N MET A 1 5.32 12.67 24.74
CA MET A 1 4.73 11.46 24.14
C MET A 1 5.74 10.92 23.15
N PRO A 2 6.01 9.60 23.08
CA PRO A 2 6.89 9.08 22.05
C PRO A 2 6.33 9.50 20.69
N GLU A 3 7.20 10.00 19.82
CA GLU A 3 6.85 10.41 18.47
C GLU A 3 6.29 9.18 17.74
N SER A 4 5.10 9.29 17.14
CA SER A 4 4.50 8.16 16.43
C SER A 4 5.38 7.82 15.23
N LEU A 5 5.69 6.54 15.03
CA LEU A 5 6.44 6.09 13.86
C LEU A 5 5.76 6.57 12.57
N VAL A 6 6.54 7.20 11.70
CA VAL A 6 6.16 7.53 10.32
C VAL A 6 7.05 6.73 9.40
N LEU A 7 6.43 5.91 8.57
CA LEU A 7 7.09 5.16 7.52
C LEU A 7 7.27 6.03 6.28
N GLN A 8 8.32 5.76 5.51
CA GLN A 8 8.57 6.32 4.19
C GLN A 8 8.73 5.19 3.17
N LYS A 9 7.99 5.30 2.06
CA LYS A 9 8.12 4.47 0.87
C LYS A 9 8.76 5.29 -0.24
N LEU A 10 9.91 4.85 -0.75
CA LEU A 10 10.47 5.37 -2.00
C LEU A 10 9.60 4.90 -3.18
N LEU A 11 9.22 5.83 -4.07
CA LEU A 11 8.41 5.51 -5.24
C LEU A 11 9.31 5.31 -6.47
N THR A 12 8.98 4.29 -7.27
CA THR A 12 9.45 4.25 -8.66
C THR A 12 8.66 5.26 -9.50
N GLY A 13 9.21 5.69 -10.64
CA GLY A 13 8.50 6.59 -11.55
C GLY A 13 7.13 6.06 -11.97
N ALA A 14 7.01 4.74 -12.21
CA ALA A 14 5.74 4.10 -12.56
C ALA A 14 4.69 4.18 -11.43
N VAL A 15 5.08 3.95 -10.18
CA VAL A 15 4.16 4.05 -9.03
C VAL A 15 3.78 5.50 -8.77
N ALA A 16 4.73 6.44 -8.87
CA ALA A 16 4.47 7.87 -8.77
C ALA A 16 3.46 8.34 -9.82
N SER A 17 3.64 7.96 -11.09
CA SER A 17 2.66 8.22 -12.16
C SER A 17 1.32 7.59 -11.87
N ALA A 18 1.26 6.32 -11.45
CA ALA A 18 0.00 5.64 -11.14
C ALA A 18 -0.78 6.30 -9.99
N ILE A 19 -0.10 6.87 -8.99
CA ILE A 19 -0.76 7.67 -7.94
C ILE A 19 -1.37 8.95 -8.53
N VAL A 20 -0.62 9.68 -9.35
CA VAL A 20 -1.06 10.97 -9.90
C VAL A 20 -2.12 10.81 -10.99
N GLU A 21 -1.98 9.83 -11.87
CA GLU A 21 -2.83 9.64 -13.04
C GLU A 21 -4.08 8.83 -12.71
N ASP A 22 -3.92 7.72 -11.97
CA ASP A 22 -4.99 6.76 -11.72
C ASP A 22 -5.50 6.74 -10.28
N GLY A 23 -4.86 7.48 -9.38
CA GLY A 23 -5.22 7.50 -7.96
C GLY A 23 -4.90 6.18 -7.26
N LEU A 24 -3.82 5.49 -7.66
CA LEU A 24 -3.38 4.23 -7.05
C LEU A 24 -3.38 4.32 -5.52
N ASP A 25 -4.20 3.49 -4.88
CA ASP A 25 -4.47 3.56 -3.44
C ASP A 25 -3.75 2.49 -2.63
N GLN A 26 -2.89 1.68 -3.25
CA GLN A 26 -2.22 0.56 -2.58
C GLN A 26 -0.74 0.82 -2.32
N VAL A 27 -0.24 0.25 -1.22
CA VAL A 27 1.15 0.35 -0.78
C VAL A 27 1.63 -0.99 -0.23
N GLY A 28 2.92 -1.28 -0.39
CA GLY A 28 3.57 -2.48 0.13
C GLY A 28 5.08 -2.46 -0.14
N GLY A 29 5.74 -3.60 0.01
CA GLY A 29 7.16 -3.75 -0.29
C GLY A 29 8.05 -3.07 0.75
N TYR A 30 9.24 -2.63 0.34
CA TYR A 30 10.21 -2.04 1.27
C TYR A 30 9.79 -0.64 1.76
N VAL A 31 9.81 -0.48 3.08
CA VAL A 31 9.53 0.78 3.79
C VAL A 31 10.58 1.00 4.88
N THR A 32 10.84 2.25 5.22
CA THR A 32 11.81 2.64 6.26
C THR A 32 11.23 3.72 7.18
N SER A 33 11.90 4.05 8.27
CA SER A 33 11.53 5.17 9.14
C SER A 33 11.84 6.50 8.45
N ALA A 34 10.84 7.36 8.27
CA ALA A 34 11.03 8.67 7.66
C ALA A 34 12.03 9.54 8.45
N ALA A 35 12.04 9.41 9.78
CA ALA A 35 12.95 10.17 10.65
C ALA A 35 14.42 9.74 10.48
N GLU A 36 14.68 8.45 10.29
CA GLU A 36 16.05 7.91 10.17
C GLU A 36 16.73 8.36 8.86
N ILE A 37 15.95 8.67 7.82
CA ILE A 37 16.46 9.11 6.51
C ILE A 37 16.13 10.56 6.16
N ALA A 38 15.60 11.35 7.09
CA ALA A 38 15.14 12.72 6.83
C ALA A 38 16.23 13.66 6.29
N ARG A 39 17.51 13.35 6.60
CA ARG A 39 18.69 14.14 6.21
C ARG A 39 19.29 13.76 4.85
N LEU A 40 18.84 12.66 4.24
CA LEU A 40 19.43 12.19 2.98
C LEU A 40 18.96 13.06 1.81
N THR A 41 19.92 13.41 0.95
CA THR A 41 19.64 13.98 -0.37
C THR A 41 18.98 12.94 -1.29
N PRO A 42 18.37 13.35 -2.41
CA PRO A 42 17.81 12.42 -3.39
C PRO A 42 18.80 11.35 -3.89
N ALA A 43 20.04 11.74 -4.22
CA ALA A 43 21.07 10.82 -4.67
C ALA A 43 21.49 9.83 -3.57
N GLU A 44 21.69 10.32 -2.34
CA GLU A 44 22.00 9.46 -1.18
C GLU A 44 20.84 8.50 -0.87
N LEU A 45 19.59 8.96 -1.02
CA LEU A 45 18.42 8.11 -0.80
C LEU A 45 18.36 7.00 -1.85
N LEU A 46 18.56 7.30 -3.14
CA LEU A 46 18.62 6.26 -4.18
C LEU A 46 19.77 5.27 -3.93
N ALA A 47 20.97 5.77 -3.61
CA ALA A 47 22.13 4.93 -3.32
C ALA A 47 21.89 4.02 -2.10
N ALA A 48 21.17 4.50 -1.08
CA ALA A 48 20.79 3.71 0.09
C ALA A 48 19.87 2.53 -0.26
N TYR A 49 19.11 2.64 -1.36
CA TYR A 49 18.31 1.56 -1.95
C TYR A 49 19.05 0.76 -3.04
N GLY A 50 20.35 1.01 -3.25
CA GLY A 50 21.16 0.35 -4.28
C GLY A 50 20.82 0.79 -5.70
N ILE A 51 20.29 2.00 -5.86
CA ILE A 51 19.95 2.59 -7.16
C ILE A 51 20.98 3.67 -7.46
N ASP A 52 21.76 3.49 -8.52
CA ASP A 52 22.71 4.51 -8.98
C ASP A 52 21.97 5.63 -9.73
N GLY A 53 22.24 6.87 -9.35
CA GLY A 53 21.69 8.04 -10.04
C GLY A 53 21.94 9.35 -9.30
N ASP A 54 21.82 10.45 -10.03
CA ASP A 54 21.89 11.81 -9.49
C ASP A 54 20.65 12.61 -9.94
N PRO A 55 19.47 12.34 -9.35
CA PRO A 55 18.24 12.94 -9.80
C PRO A 55 18.05 14.35 -9.21
N GLU A 56 17.37 15.23 -9.95
CA GLU A 56 16.93 16.53 -9.42
C GLU A 56 15.96 16.36 -8.23
N PHE A 57 15.20 15.27 -8.21
CA PHE A 57 14.29 14.93 -7.11
C PHE A 57 13.99 13.44 -7.02
N VAL A 58 13.49 13.03 -5.86
CA VAL A 58 12.83 11.73 -5.63
C VAL A 58 11.45 11.94 -5.05
N ASP A 59 10.53 11.05 -5.41
CA ASP A 59 9.16 11.05 -4.89
C ASP A 59 9.00 9.93 -3.85
N VAL A 60 8.34 10.26 -2.74
CA VAL A 60 8.15 9.35 -1.61
C VAL A 60 6.74 9.50 -1.06
N VAL A 61 6.22 8.46 -0.39
CA VAL A 61 5.02 8.58 0.45
C VAL A 61 5.39 8.37 1.91
N ARG A 62 4.89 9.26 2.76
CA ARG A 62 5.02 9.19 4.22
C ARG A 62 3.68 8.86 4.86
N PHE A 63 3.65 7.91 5.79
CA PHE A 63 2.41 7.42 6.38
C PHE A 63 2.64 6.73 7.73
N HIS A 64 1.62 6.72 8.59
CA HIS A 64 1.65 5.91 9.80
C HIS A 64 1.52 4.41 9.46
N PRO A 65 2.15 3.50 10.23
CA PRO A 65 1.99 2.06 10.04
C PRO A 65 0.50 1.65 9.97
N PRO A 66 0.04 1.00 8.87
CA PRO A 66 -1.32 0.51 8.79
C PRO A 66 -1.55 -0.60 9.83
N SER A 67 -2.63 -0.53 10.60
CA SER A 67 -2.85 -1.38 11.79
C SER A 67 -2.95 -2.88 11.50
N LEU A 68 -3.24 -3.26 10.25
CA LEU A 68 -3.42 -4.64 9.81
C LEU A 68 -2.37 -5.10 8.79
N ALA A 69 -1.42 -4.24 8.43
CA ALA A 69 -0.28 -4.65 7.61
C ALA A 69 0.68 -5.50 8.45
N THR A 70 1.24 -6.55 7.84
CA THR A 70 2.34 -7.30 8.43
C THR A 70 3.67 -6.72 7.99
N PHE A 71 4.64 -6.77 8.90
CA PHE A 71 6.01 -6.33 8.66
C PHE A 71 6.94 -7.50 8.90
N SER A 72 7.84 -7.76 7.94
CA SER A 72 8.87 -8.78 8.07
C SER A 72 10.24 -8.21 7.77
N THR A 73 11.28 -8.87 8.27
CA THR A 73 12.64 -8.63 7.81
C THR A 73 12.71 -8.89 6.30
N PRO A 74 13.41 -8.04 5.51
CA PRO A 74 13.66 -8.32 4.10
C PRO A 74 14.36 -9.66 3.89
N SER A 75 14.07 -10.32 2.77
CA SER A 75 14.72 -11.60 2.43
C SER A 75 16.24 -11.43 2.28
N SER A 76 16.97 -12.47 2.70
CA SER A 76 18.41 -12.60 2.50
C SER A 76 18.79 -13.37 1.23
N ASP A 77 17.81 -13.78 0.42
CA ASP A 77 18.06 -14.48 -0.83
C ASP A 77 18.87 -13.60 -1.80
N GLU A 78 19.72 -14.23 -2.60
CA GLU A 78 20.37 -13.55 -3.72
C GLU A 78 19.33 -13.18 -4.79
N ARG A 79 19.32 -11.91 -5.21
CA ARG A 79 18.37 -11.36 -6.18
C ARG A 79 19.07 -10.42 -7.16
N PRO A 80 18.50 -10.20 -8.37
CA PRO A 80 19.00 -9.22 -9.33
C PRO A 80 18.87 -7.75 -8.90
N TRP A 81 18.15 -7.47 -7.80
CA TRP A 81 18.04 -6.14 -7.20
C TRP A 81 18.64 -6.14 -5.80
N GLN A 82 18.90 -4.94 -5.28
CA GLN A 82 19.37 -4.77 -3.91
C GLN A 82 18.38 -5.36 -2.90
N THR A 83 18.86 -6.31 -2.11
CA THR A 83 18.15 -6.83 -0.93
C THR A 83 18.68 -6.18 0.35
N PHE A 84 18.03 -6.43 1.48
CA PHE A 84 18.42 -5.84 2.77
C PHE A 84 18.54 -6.94 3.83
N PRO A 85 19.47 -7.90 3.67
CA PRO A 85 19.57 -9.10 4.51
C PRO A 85 19.82 -8.78 5.98
N ASN A 86 20.43 -7.63 6.28
CA ASN A 86 20.69 -7.15 7.63
C ASN A 86 19.52 -6.32 8.21
N GLY A 87 18.47 -6.06 7.42
CA GLY A 87 17.33 -5.22 7.82
C GLY A 87 17.60 -3.72 7.82
N PHE A 88 18.64 -3.26 7.11
CA PHE A 88 19.02 -1.85 7.04
C PHE A 88 19.27 -1.40 5.60
N LEU A 89 19.03 -0.11 5.32
CA LEU A 89 19.48 0.51 4.08
C LEU A 89 21.00 0.51 3.99
N LEU A 90 21.52 0.61 2.77
CA LEU A 90 22.95 0.75 2.52
C LEU A 90 23.48 2.11 2.99
N GLY A 91 24.80 2.19 3.15
CA GLY A 91 25.52 3.39 3.53
C GLY A 91 25.40 3.75 5.01
N GLU A 92 25.72 5.00 5.34
CA GLU A 92 25.88 5.51 6.71
C GLU A 92 24.54 5.76 7.44
N SER A 93 23.39 5.66 6.75
CA SER A 93 22.10 5.93 7.37
C SER A 93 21.73 4.88 8.43
N LEU A 94 22.12 3.61 8.19
CA LEU A 94 21.69 2.44 8.96
C LEU A 94 20.19 2.50 9.32
N ALA A 95 19.37 3.04 8.42
CA ALA A 95 17.95 3.17 8.63
C ALA A 95 17.30 1.80 8.46
N ARG A 96 16.38 1.45 9.36
CA ARG A 96 15.72 0.13 9.34
C ARG A 96 14.84 0.00 8.12
N VAL A 97 14.88 -1.17 7.50
CA VAL A 97 14.03 -1.54 6.37
C VAL A 97 13.16 -2.71 6.76
N TRP A 98 11.87 -2.56 6.50
CA TRP A 98 10.90 -3.64 6.61
C TRP A 98 10.33 -3.96 5.24
N HIS A 99 10.03 -5.22 4.99
CA HIS A 99 9.11 -5.60 3.95
C HIS A 99 7.68 -5.56 4.52
N MET A 100 6.85 -4.68 3.99
CA MET A 100 5.46 -4.50 4.41
C MET A 100 4.51 -5.23 3.45
N SER A 101 3.55 -5.98 3.99
CA SER A 101 2.49 -6.58 3.17
C SER A 101 1.70 -5.52 2.42
N ARG A 102 1.21 -5.86 1.22
CA ARG A 102 0.31 -5.01 0.45
C ARG A 102 -0.93 -4.63 1.26
N THR A 103 -1.32 -3.36 1.28
CA THR A 103 -2.59 -2.88 1.83
C THR A 103 -2.94 -1.55 1.15
N ARG A 104 -4.02 -0.89 1.59
CA ARG A 104 -4.36 0.47 1.14
C ARG A 104 -3.53 1.50 1.91
N TYR A 105 -3.16 2.61 1.27
CA TYR A 105 -2.60 3.76 1.99
C TYR A 105 -3.55 4.16 3.13
N PRO A 106 -3.05 4.34 4.36
CA PRO A 106 -3.88 4.81 5.46
C PRO A 106 -4.30 6.27 5.23
N TRP A 107 -5.43 6.65 5.82
CA TRP A 107 -5.87 8.05 5.84
C TRP A 107 -4.74 8.98 6.31
N GLY A 108 -4.60 10.11 5.60
CA GLY A 108 -3.59 11.12 5.93
C GLY A 108 -2.19 10.80 5.40
N SER A 109 -2.00 9.71 4.65
CA SER A 109 -0.74 9.47 3.92
C SER A 109 -0.40 10.65 3.04
N GLU A 110 0.88 11.01 2.96
CA GLU A 110 1.34 12.22 2.28
C GLU A 110 2.32 11.88 1.16
N TYR A 111 2.06 12.38 -0.04
CA TYR A 111 2.98 12.32 -1.16
C TYR A 111 3.94 13.51 -1.06
N TRP A 112 5.24 13.24 -1.04
CA TRP A 112 6.29 14.24 -0.99
C TRP A 112 7.25 14.14 -2.16
N ARG A 113 7.73 15.30 -2.62
CA ARG A 113 8.88 15.42 -3.50
C ARG A 113 10.05 16.02 -2.73
N ILE A 114 11.19 15.33 -2.74
CA ILE A 114 12.44 15.77 -2.12
C ILE A 114 13.38 16.19 -3.25
N ARG A 115 13.81 17.45 -3.26
CA ARG A 115 14.68 18.02 -4.29
C ARG A 115 16.14 18.02 -3.85
N SER A 116 17.05 18.05 -4.82
CA SER A 116 18.50 18.04 -4.59
C SER A 116 19.01 19.31 -3.89
N ASP A 117 18.26 20.41 -3.97
CA ASP A 117 18.51 21.65 -3.23
C ASP A 117 18.07 21.59 -1.75
N GLY A 118 17.54 20.45 -1.30
CA GLY A 118 17.06 20.23 0.06
C GLY A 118 15.60 20.62 0.29
N GLN A 119 14.91 21.22 -0.70
CA GLN A 119 13.49 21.53 -0.56
C GLN A 119 12.65 20.24 -0.55
N GLN A 120 11.68 20.19 0.36
CA GLN A 120 10.68 19.13 0.41
C GLN A 120 9.29 19.73 0.29
N ALA A 121 8.52 19.27 -0.70
CA ALA A 121 7.17 19.76 -0.97
C ALA A 121 6.16 18.62 -0.91
N ARG A 122 5.11 18.79 -0.10
CA ARG A 122 3.96 17.89 -0.10
C ARG A 122 3.11 18.17 -1.33
N LEU A 123 3.05 17.22 -2.25
CA LEU A 123 2.30 17.36 -3.52
C LEU A 123 0.84 16.96 -3.37
N SER A 124 0.57 15.95 -2.54
CA SER A 124 -0.76 15.37 -2.32
C SER A 124 -0.88 14.77 -0.92
N HIS A 125 -2.11 14.44 -0.52
CA HIS A 125 -2.40 13.58 0.61
C HIS A 125 -3.58 12.65 0.29
N TYR A 126 -3.62 11.49 0.94
CA TYR A 126 -4.67 10.48 0.77
C TYR A 126 -5.83 10.74 1.74
N GLY A 127 -6.99 11.09 1.19
CA GLY A 127 -8.22 11.38 1.94
C GLY A 127 -9.10 10.15 2.17
N GLY A 128 -8.49 8.97 2.33
CA GLY A 128 -9.22 7.71 2.55
C GLY A 128 -9.94 7.18 1.32
N ALA A 129 -10.57 6.02 1.48
CA ALA A 129 -11.18 5.25 0.41
C ALA A 129 -12.20 6.05 -0.43
N ALA A 130 -13.04 6.85 0.21
CA ALA A 130 -14.07 7.65 -0.47
C ALA A 130 -13.51 8.82 -1.30
N ARG A 131 -12.32 9.35 -0.95
CA ARG A 131 -11.77 10.56 -1.59
C ARG A 131 -10.56 10.29 -2.47
N GLY A 132 -9.74 9.29 -2.12
CA GLY A 132 -8.47 9.00 -2.76
C GLY A 132 -7.41 10.09 -2.55
N TRP A 133 -6.42 10.12 -3.42
CA TRP A 133 -5.37 11.14 -3.45
C TRP A 133 -5.91 12.49 -3.93
N VAL A 134 -5.64 13.54 -3.17
CA VAL A 134 -5.98 14.91 -3.58
C VAL A 134 -5.16 15.31 -4.80
N ARG A 135 -5.80 15.89 -5.82
CA ARG A 135 -5.20 16.25 -7.12
C ARG A 135 -4.75 15.08 -8.01
N ALA A 136 -5.08 13.85 -7.67
CA ALA A 136 -5.02 12.79 -8.68
C ALA A 136 -5.99 13.11 -9.82
N GLN A 137 -5.60 12.82 -11.07
CA GLN A 137 -6.42 13.09 -12.25
C GLN A 137 -7.68 12.25 -12.26
N ARG A 138 -7.60 11.05 -11.69
CA ARG A 138 -8.71 10.10 -11.58
C ARG A 138 -8.82 9.58 -10.16
N TRP A 139 -10.04 9.20 -9.83
CA TRP A 139 -10.32 8.37 -8.67
C TRP A 139 -10.97 7.09 -9.16
N GLN A 140 -10.52 5.96 -8.63
CA GLN A 140 -11.11 4.67 -8.89
C GLN A 140 -11.77 4.17 -7.59
N PRO A 141 -12.98 3.61 -7.65
CA PRO A 141 -13.56 2.92 -6.51
C PRO A 141 -12.57 1.87 -5.97
N PRO A 142 -12.22 1.91 -4.67
CA PRO A 142 -11.29 0.95 -4.11
C PRO A 142 -11.83 -0.47 -4.18
N SER A 143 -10.94 -1.44 -4.37
CA SER A 143 -11.32 -2.84 -4.29
C SER A 143 -11.57 -3.26 -2.83
N PRO A 144 -12.63 -4.04 -2.53
CA PRO A 144 -12.81 -4.63 -1.20
C PRO A 144 -11.85 -5.82 -0.94
N ILE A 145 -10.98 -6.17 -1.89
CA ILE A 145 -10.02 -7.28 -1.81
C ILE A 145 -8.69 -6.83 -1.16
N VAL A 146 -8.42 -5.51 -1.13
CA VAL A 146 -7.19 -4.95 -0.54
C VAL A 146 -7.53 -3.78 0.37
N GLY A 147 -6.93 -3.77 1.56
CA GLY A 147 -7.10 -2.71 2.55
C GLY A 147 -8.10 -3.05 3.63
N THR A 148 -8.24 -2.11 4.56
CA THR A 148 -9.06 -2.28 5.76
C THR A 148 -10.55 -2.19 5.45
N LEU A 149 -11.30 -3.04 6.14
CA LEU A 149 -12.75 -3.15 6.15
C LEU A 149 -13.24 -3.04 7.59
N ALA A 150 -14.51 -2.65 7.75
CA ALA A 150 -15.16 -2.65 9.05
C ALA A 150 -16.60 -3.16 8.94
N LYS A 151 -17.03 -3.95 9.93
CA LYS A 151 -18.44 -4.24 10.16
C LYS A 151 -19.01 -3.21 11.13
N TRP A 152 -20.03 -2.48 10.69
CA TRP A 152 -20.78 -1.52 11.49
C TRP A 152 -22.28 -1.73 11.27
N ARG A 153 -23.05 -1.88 12.36
CA ARG A 153 -24.49 -2.16 12.31
C ARG A 153 -24.86 -3.32 11.37
N GLY A 154 -24.07 -4.39 11.40
CA GLY A 154 -24.29 -5.61 10.61
C GLY A 154 -23.90 -5.52 9.13
N ASN A 155 -23.40 -4.38 8.66
CA ASN A 155 -22.98 -4.17 7.26
C ASN A 155 -21.47 -4.01 7.16
N GLU A 156 -20.89 -4.44 6.03
CA GLU A 156 -19.46 -4.32 5.75
C GLU A 156 -19.19 -3.08 4.88
N PHE A 157 -18.18 -2.31 5.27
CA PHE A 157 -17.74 -1.11 4.57
C PHE A 157 -16.23 -1.12 4.39
N LEU A 158 -15.76 -0.40 3.36
CA LEU A 158 -14.36 0.01 3.29
C LEU A 158 -14.08 0.91 4.50
N ALA A 159 -12.90 0.80 5.10
CA ALA A 159 -12.58 1.52 6.32
C ALA A 159 -11.18 2.13 6.28
N ASP A 160 -11.05 3.30 6.88
CA ASP A 160 -9.78 3.93 7.23
C ASP A 160 -9.80 4.22 8.74
N VAL A 161 -8.88 3.61 9.50
CA VAL A 161 -8.78 3.81 10.96
C VAL A 161 -7.90 5.01 11.27
N SER A 162 -8.36 5.91 12.13
CA SER A 162 -7.61 7.07 12.59
C SER A 162 -7.84 7.30 14.07
N GLY A 163 -6.89 6.85 14.90
CA GLY A 163 -7.02 6.95 16.36
C GLY A 163 -8.25 6.19 16.87
N ALA A 164 -9.17 6.91 17.51
CA ALA A 164 -10.41 6.35 18.06
C ALA A 164 -11.58 6.33 17.07
N ASP A 165 -11.37 6.82 15.85
CA ASP A 165 -12.41 6.94 14.82
C ASP A 165 -12.13 5.99 13.64
N VAL A 166 -13.21 5.56 12.99
CA VAL A 166 -13.18 4.81 11.74
C VAL A 166 -13.98 5.59 10.72
N GLN A 167 -13.33 5.97 9.63
CA GLN A 167 -14.03 6.48 8.47
C GLN A 167 -14.50 5.30 7.61
N LEU A 168 -15.81 5.13 7.54
CA LEU A 168 -16.46 4.16 6.69
C LEU A 168 -16.67 4.74 5.30
N THR A 169 -16.54 3.89 4.28
CA THR A 169 -16.80 4.21 2.89
C THR A 169 -17.70 3.15 2.27
N ALA A 170 -18.79 3.59 1.64
CA ALA A 170 -19.70 2.75 0.87
C ALA A 170 -19.65 3.15 -0.60
N ILE A 171 -19.49 2.17 -1.50
CA ILE A 171 -19.62 2.34 -2.94
C ILE A 171 -20.98 1.80 -3.35
N ALA A 172 -21.95 2.69 -3.57
CA ALA A 172 -23.35 2.34 -3.80
C ALA A 172 -24.12 3.48 -4.49
N ASP A 173 -25.23 3.13 -5.14
CA ASP A 173 -26.09 4.10 -5.82
C ASP A 173 -26.85 5.02 -4.85
N ALA A 174 -27.13 4.55 -3.63
CA ALA A 174 -27.84 5.29 -2.60
C ALA A 174 -27.07 5.30 -1.26
N ALA A 175 -27.28 6.36 -0.47
CA ALA A 175 -26.65 6.54 0.82
C ALA A 175 -27.11 5.46 1.82
N PRO A 176 -26.18 4.76 2.49
CA PRO A 176 -26.51 4.08 3.73
C PRO A 176 -26.96 5.09 4.81
N PRO A 177 -27.79 4.69 5.79
CA PRO A 177 -28.21 5.58 6.86
C PRO A 177 -27.03 6.19 7.64
N GLY A 178 -27.01 7.52 7.76
CA GLY A 178 -25.96 8.26 8.47
C GLY A 178 -24.70 8.54 7.65
N PHE A 179 -24.69 8.18 6.35
CA PHE A 179 -23.59 8.52 5.44
C PHE A 179 -23.89 9.79 4.66
N GLU A 180 -22.84 10.55 4.38
CA GLU A 180 -22.87 11.74 3.54
C GLU A 180 -22.22 11.45 2.19
N GLN A 181 -22.72 12.12 1.14
CA GLN A 181 -22.15 11.96 -0.19
C GLN A 181 -20.79 12.64 -0.27
N VAL A 182 -19.76 11.88 -0.65
CA VAL A 182 -18.43 12.42 -0.92
C VAL A 182 -18.26 12.69 -2.41
N ARG A 183 -18.83 11.83 -3.25
CA ARG A 183 -18.88 11.94 -4.71
C ARG A 183 -19.99 11.04 -5.26
N GLN A 184 -20.24 11.12 -6.56
CA GLN A 184 -21.18 10.22 -7.21
C GLN A 184 -20.79 8.75 -6.95
N GLY A 185 -21.74 7.98 -6.41
CA GLY A 185 -21.55 6.56 -6.09
C GLY A 185 -20.66 6.25 -4.88
N ALA A 186 -20.16 7.26 -4.15
CA ALA A 186 -19.36 7.04 -2.94
C ALA A 186 -19.81 7.90 -1.76
N TRP A 187 -20.04 7.22 -0.65
CA TRP A 187 -20.60 7.77 0.57
C TRP A 187 -19.64 7.51 1.73
N SER A 188 -19.63 8.39 2.73
CA SER A 188 -18.78 8.21 3.90
C SER A 188 -19.49 8.59 5.20
N ALA A 189 -19.12 7.92 6.28
CA ALA A 189 -19.49 8.25 7.65
C ALA A 189 -18.25 8.11 8.54
N VAL A 190 -18.20 8.87 9.63
CA VAL A 190 -17.20 8.68 10.69
C VAL A 190 -17.91 8.13 11.89
N VAL A 191 -17.40 7.03 12.43
CA VAL A 191 -17.99 6.33 13.59
C VAL A 191 -16.89 5.98 14.59
N PRO A 192 -17.20 5.82 15.88
CA PRO A 192 -16.21 5.37 16.86
C PRO A 192 -15.68 3.97 16.53
N LEU A 193 -14.37 3.75 16.70
CA LEU A 193 -13.73 2.45 16.54
C LEU A 193 -14.37 1.37 17.44
N SER A 194 -14.82 1.76 18.63
CA SER A 194 -15.51 0.87 19.56
C SER A 194 -16.85 0.31 19.05
N GLU A 195 -17.43 0.91 18.01
CA GLU A 195 -18.67 0.42 17.38
C GLU A 195 -18.40 -0.50 16.19
N CYS A 196 -17.14 -0.75 15.85
CA CYS A 196 -16.74 -1.47 14.64
C CYS A 196 -15.98 -2.75 14.96
N VAL A 197 -16.20 -3.78 14.15
CA VAL A 197 -15.25 -4.89 14.01
C VAL A 197 -14.40 -4.59 12.78
N VAL A 198 -13.14 -4.22 13.00
CA VAL A 198 -12.19 -3.84 11.94
C VAL A 198 -11.34 -5.04 11.54
N PHE A 199 -11.15 -5.25 10.24
CA PHE A 199 -10.40 -6.38 9.71
C PHE A 199 -9.87 -6.09 8.30
N GLU A 200 -8.96 -6.93 7.81
CA GLU A 200 -8.52 -6.96 6.42
C GLU A 200 -8.71 -8.39 5.92
N ARG A 201 -9.24 -8.52 4.69
CA ARG A 201 -9.44 -9.82 4.05
C ARG A 201 -8.34 -10.05 3.02
N VAL A 202 -7.50 -11.06 3.24
CA VAL A 202 -6.42 -11.42 2.33
C VAL A 202 -6.85 -12.63 1.52
N PHE A 203 -6.94 -12.44 0.20
CA PHE A 203 -7.25 -13.52 -0.74
C PHE A 203 -5.99 -14.01 -1.42
N THR A 204 -5.75 -15.31 -1.32
CA THR A 204 -4.63 -16.00 -1.97
C THR A 204 -5.14 -17.07 -2.91
N ALA A 205 -4.35 -17.40 -3.92
CA ALA A 205 -4.64 -18.49 -4.86
C ALA A 205 -3.33 -19.12 -5.35
N ASP A 206 -3.47 -20.19 -6.12
CA ASP A 206 -2.40 -20.79 -6.92
C ASP A 206 -2.57 -20.39 -8.40
N LEU A 207 -1.47 -19.97 -9.02
CA LEU A 207 -1.35 -19.75 -10.46
C LEU A 207 -0.21 -20.63 -10.98
N ASP A 208 -0.55 -21.77 -11.57
CA ASP A 208 0.41 -22.74 -12.13
C ASP A 208 1.54 -23.13 -11.14
N GLY A 209 1.16 -23.42 -9.89
CA GLY A 209 2.10 -23.81 -8.83
C GLY A 209 2.77 -22.63 -8.12
N ILE A 210 2.42 -21.39 -8.47
CA ILE A 210 2.97 -20.18 -7.86
C ILE A 210 1.92 -19.54 -6.95
N PRO A 211 2.23 -19.35 -5.65
CA PRO A 211 1.32 -18.70 -4.73
C PRO A 211 1.20 -17.21 -5.07
N VAL A 212 -0.04 -16.73 -5.16
CA VAL A 212 -0.38 -15.35 -5.52
C VAL A 212 -1.37 -14.75 -4.52
N ARG A 213 -1.33 -13.43 -4.36
CA ARG A 213 -2.35 -12.63 -3.68
C ARG A 213 -3.21 -11.92 -4.71
N LEU A 214 -4.52 -11.96 -4.55
CA LEU A 214 -5.45 -11.19 -5.38
C LEU A 214 -5.41 -9.72 -4.95
N LEU A 215 -5.30 -8.82 -5.92
CA LEU A 215 -5.31 -7.36 -5.72
C LEU A 215 -6.57 -6.70 -6.24
N ARG A 216 -7.13 -7.25 -7.31
CA ARG A 216 -8.38 -6.80 -7.93
C ARG A 216 -8.99 -7.96 -8.72
N HIS A 217 -10.31 -8.00 -8.81
CA HIS A 217 -11.03 -8.95 -9.64
C HIS A 217 -12.23 -8.27 -10.29
N GLY A 218 -12.45 -8.52 -11.59
CA GLY A 218 -13.57 -7.95 -12.33
C GLY A 218 -13.48 -8.21 -13.84
N GLY A 219 -14.62 -8.28 -14.51
CA GLY A 219 -14.68 -8.49 -15.97
C GLY A 219 -14.01 -9.80 -16.43
N GLY A 220 -14.04 -10.85 -15.60
CA GLY A 220 -13.39 -12.13 -15.88
C GLY A 220 -11.88 -12.14 -15.70
N ARG A 221 -11.27 -11.03 -15.26
CA ARG A 221 -9.82 -10.92 -15.03
C ARG A 221 -9.49 -10.76 -13.55
N ALA A 222 -8.32 -11.26 -13.17
CA ALA A 222 -7.73 -11.09 -11.85
C ALA A 222 -6.38 -10.38 -11.96
N HIS A 223 -6.20 -9.31 -11.19
CA HIS A 223 -4.91 -8.67 -10.98
C HIS A 223 -4.28 -9.26 -9.72
N LEU A 224 -3.05 -9.72 -9.83
CA LEU A 224 -2.39 -10.55 -8.83
C LEU A 224 -1.01 -9.98 -8.50
N SER A 225 -0.58 -10.16 -7.25
CA SER A 225 0.81 -10.04 -6.84
C SER A 225 1.35 -11.42 -6.50
N LEU A 226 2.56 -11.75 -6.95
CA LEU A 226 3.22 -12.99 -6.54
C LEU A 226 3.61 -12.89 -5.06
N LEU A 227 3.43 -13.99 -4.33
CA LEU A 227 3.93 -14.12 -2.95
C LEU A 227 5.39 -14.57 -2.89
N SER A 228 6.01 -14.79 -4.06
CA SER A 228 7.43 -15.06 -4.23
C SER A 228 8.11 -13.88 -4.91
N GLY A 229 9.30 -13.53 -4.42
CA GLY A 229 10.22 -12.59 -5.07
C GLY A 229 11.20 -13.28 -6.04
N ASP A 230 10.95 -14.52 -6.45
CA ASP A 230 11.81 -15.27 -7.39
C ASP A 230 11.56 -14.85 -8.85
N PRO A 231 12.57 -14.31 -9.57
CA PRO A 231 12.44 -13.95 -10.98
C PRO A 231 12.02 -15.11 -11.89
N SER A 232 12.47 -16.33 -11.61
CA SER A 232 12.13 -17.50 -12.42
C SER A 232 10.67 -17.92 -12.26
N ALA A 233 10.08 -17.67 -11.07
CA ALA A 233 8.64 -17.83 -10.87
C ALA A 233 7.87 -16.75 -11.65
N ALA A 234 8.32 -15.49 -11.60
CA ALA A 234 7.70 -14.40 -12.32
C ALA A 234 7.68 -14.62 -13.85
N GLU A 235 8.81 -15.04 -14.42
CA GLU A 235 8.93 -15.32 -15.86
C GLU A 235 7.94 -16.39 -16.33
N ARG A 236 7.76 -17.48 -15.55
CA ARG A 236 6.87 -18.59 -15.88
C ARG A 236 5.41 -18.18 -16.09
N VAL A 237 4.94 -17.18 -15.34
CA VAL A 237 3.56 -16.68 -15.42
C VAL A 237 3.47 -15.32 -16.13
N GLY A 238 4.57 -14.83 -16.69
CA GLY A 238 4.61 -13.54 -17.38
C GLY A 238 4.38 -12.33 -16.47
N ALA A 239 4.75 -12.43 -15.19
CA ALA A 239 4.62 -11.31 -14.26
C ALA A 239 5.70 -10.24 -14.50
N SER A 240 5.31 -8.99 -14.34
CA SER A 240 6.19 -7.83 -14.49
C SER A 240 6.72 -7.37 -13.15
N LEU A 241 7.99 -6.98 -13.09
CA LEU A 241 8.59 -6.35 -11.92
C LEU A 241 8.04 -4.92 -11.81
N ILE A 242 7.30 -4.63 -10.74
CA ILE A 242 6.72 -3.31 -10.48
C ILE A 242 7.65 -2.48 -9.58
N GLU A 243 8.22 -3.14 -8.59
CA GLU A 243 9.19 -2.61 -7.62
C GLU A 243 10.15 -3.74 -7.23
N PRO A 244 11.32 -3.45 -6.63
CA PRO A 244 12.17 -4.49 -6.04
C PRO A 244 11.35 -5.47 -5.17
N ALA A 245 11.46 -6.76 -5.47
CA ALA A 245 10.72 -7.87 -4.86
C ALA A 245 9.18 -7.90 -5.06
N VAL A 246 8.61 -7.00 -5.87
CA VAL A 246 7.17 -6.95 -6.14
C VAL A 246 6.90 -7.26 -7.61
N TYR A 247 6.35 -8.44 -7.85
CA TYR A 247 5.88 -8.87 -9.16
C TYR A 247 4.36 -8.89 -9.24
N GLU A 248 3.82 -8.37 -10.33
CA GLU A 248 2.38 -8.33 -10.58
C GLU A 248 2.03 -8.84 -11.99
N VAL A 249 0.86 -9.45 -12.12
CA VAL A 249 0.34 -10.00 -13.38
C VAL A 249 -1.17 -9.91 -13.43
N VAL A 250 -1.71 -9.71 -14.64
CA VAL A 250 -3.15 -9.79 -14.88
C VAL A 250 -3.47 -11.00 -15.75
N VAL A 251 -4.32 -11.88 -15.24
CA VAL A 251 -4.69 -13.14 -15.90
C VAL A 251 -6.21 -13.31 -16.00
N ASP A 252 -6.65 -14.30 -16.78
CA ASP A 252 -8.02 -14.79 -16.72
C ASP A 252 -8.27 -15.43 -15.34
N ALA A 253 -9.33 -15.02 -14.66
CA ALA A 253 -9.63 -15.49 -13.30
C ALA A 253 -9.87 -17.01 -13.24
N ARG A 254 -10.24 -17.67 -14.34
CA ARG A 254 -10.44 -19.12 -14.43
C ARG A 254 -9.15 -19.93 -14.31
N LEU A 255 -7.99 -19.29 -14.45
CA LEU A 255 -6.69 -19.94 -14.27
C LEU A 255 -6.33 -20.11 -12.79
N LEU A 256 -7.00 -19.38 -11.89
CA LEU A 256 -6.75 -19.46 -10.46
C LEU A 256 -7.30 -20.75 -9.84
N LYS A 257 -6.46 -21.42 -9.06
CA LYS A 257 -6.82 -22.59 -8.26
C LYS A 257 -6.73 -22.27 -6.77
N ASP A 258 -7.40 -23.08 -5.95
CA ASP A 258 -7.32 -23.02 -4.49
C ASP A 258 -7.49 -21.62 -3.88
N VAL A 259 -8.44 -20.85 -4.42
CA VAL A 259 -8.76 -19.50 -3.93
C VAL A 259 -9.23 -19.59 -2.48
N LYS A 260 -8.49 -18.92 -1.57
CA LYS A 260 -8.74 -18.90 -0.13
C LYS A 260 -8.78 -17.45 0.36
N GLY A 261 -9.67 -17.16 1.29
CA GLY A 261 -9.75 -15.89 1.99
C GLY A 261 -9.47 -16.06 3.48
N VAL A 262 -8.60 -15.23 4.03
CA VAL A 262 -8.32 -15.15 5.48
C VAL A 262 -8.69 -13.75 5.97
N GLU A 263 -9.47 -13.68 7.05
CA GLU A 263 -9.78 -12.42 7.73
C GLU A 263 -8.83 -12.21 8.91
N ASN A 264 -8.06 -11.13 8.86
CA ASN A 264 -7.21 -10.69 9.96
C ASN A 264 -7.92 -9.55 10.69
N GLN A 265 -8.37 -9.80 11.91
CA GLN A 265 -9.08 -8.80 12.71
C GLN A 265 -8.10 -7.93 13.50
N LEU A 266 -8.45 -6.65 13.65
CA LEU A 266 -7.71 -5.74 14.52
C LEU A 266 -7.93 -6.19 15.95
N ALA A 267 -6.83 -6.49 16.66
CA ALA A 267 -6.91 -6.87 18.05
C ALA A 267 -7.57 -5.74 18.88
N PRO A 268 -8.37 -6.06 19.90
CA PRO A 268 -8.87 -5.06 20.83
C PRO A 268 -7.71 -4.26 21.43
N GLN A 269 -7.81 -2.94 21.41
CA GLN A 269 -6.86 -2.09 22.14
C GLN A 269 -7.19 -2.21 23.64
N ASN A 270 -6.28 -2.79 24.42
CA ASN A 270 -6.38 -2.86 25.88
C ASN A 270 -6.06 -1.51 26.54
#